data_AF-A0A813KA55-F1
#
_entry.id   AF-A0A813KA55-F1
#
_cell.length_a   1.000
_cell.length_b   1.000
_cell.length_c   1.000
_cell.angle_alpha   90.00
_cell.angle_beta   90.00
_cell.angle_gamma   90.00
#
_symmetry.space_group_name_H-M   'P 1'
#
loop_
_entity.id
_entity.type
_entity.pdbx_description
1 polymer ?
#
loop_
_entity_poly.entity_id
_entity_poly.type
_entity_poly.pdbx_seq_one_letter_code
_entity_poly.pdbx_strand_id
1 'polypeptide(L)' 'VISRGSDDLQGEISALRMLTAVHTASGQWGKAAKNALKAVTVARQLGNPEEQCGTLVLAVSALAAVIRE' A
#
# COMPACT_ATOMS: atom_id res chain seq x y z
N VAL A 1 -12.65 -14.43 -9.49
CA VAL A 1 -11.28 -13.87 -9.49
C VAL A 1 -11.17 -13.01 -10.73
N ILE A 2 -11.12 -11.69 -10.57
CA ILE A 2 -10.98 -10.76 -11.71
C ILE A 2 -9.49 -10.77 -12.03
N SER A 3 -9.08 -11.49 -13.06
CA SER A 3 -7.67 -11.59 -13.46
C SER A 3 -7.26 -10.28 -14.14
N ARG A 4 -6.93 -9.25 -13.34
CA ARG A 4 -6.12 -8.12 -13.80
C ARG A 4 -4.72 -8.66 -14.11
N GLY A 5 -4.13 -8.19 -15.21
CA GLY A 5 -2.77 -8.59 -15.58
C GLY A 5 -1.77 -8.23 -14.47
N SER A 6 -0.72 -9.03 -14.30
CA SER A 6 0.30 -8.81 -13.27
C SER A 6 0.90 -7.40 -13.34
N ASP A 7 1.07 -6.85 -14.54
CA ASP A 7 1.55 -5.47 -14.76
C ASP A 7 0.58 -4.40 -14.23
N ASP A 8 -0.74 -4.63 -14.36
CA ASP A 8 -1.77 -3.70 -13.89
C ASP A 8 -1.82 -3.66 -12.36
N LEU A 9 -1.69 -4.83 -11.73
CA LEU A 9 -1.59 -4.97 -10.28
C LEU A 9 -0.30 -4.33 -9.74
N GLN A 10 0.82 -4.46 -10.44
CA GLN A 10 2.10 -3.87 -10.03
C GLN A 10 2.09 -2.34 -10.16
N GLY A 11 1.46 -1.81 -11.21
CA GLY A 11 1.19 -0.38 -11.36
C GLY A 11 0.29 0.17 -10.25
N GLU A 12 -0.76 -0.56 -9.90
CA GLU A 12 -1.68 -0.20 -8.81
C GLU A 12 -0.98 -0.19 -7.45
N ILE A 13 -0.15 -1.20 -7.15
CA ILE A 13 0.67 -1.23 -5.93
C ILE A 13 1.60 -0.02 -5.86
N SER A 14 2.29 0.29 -6.96
CA SER A 14 3.23 1.43 -7.03
C SER A 14 2.53 2.77 -6.79
N ALA A 15 1.38 2.98 -7.42
CA ALA A 15 0.57 4.18 -7.23
C ALA A 15 0.08 4.32 -5.78
N LEU A 16 -0.41 3.22 -5.17
CA LEU A 16 -0.87 3.22 -3.79
C LEU A 16 0.26 3.46 -2.79
N ARG A 17 1.47 2.96 -3.07
CA ARG A 17 2.68 3.25 -2.29
C ARG A 17 3.05 4.73 -2.33
N MET A 18 3.06 5.35 -3.52
CA MET A 18 3.30 6.79 -3.65
C MET A 18 2.26 7.62 -2.90
N LEU A 19 0.98 7.30 -3.05
CA LEU A 19 -0.09 8.01 -2.33
C LEU A 19 0.02 7.84 -0.82
N THR A 20 0.45 6.67 -0.35
CA THR A 20 0.72 6.44 1.08
C THR A 20 1.82 7.37 1.57
N ALA A 21 2.96 7.43 0.87
CA ALA A 21 4.06 8.32 1.23
C ALA A 21 3.66 9.80 1.23
N VAL A 22 2.91 10.26 0.22
CA VAL A 22 2.41 11.64 0.13
C VAL A 22 1.45 11.97 1.26
N HIS A 23 0.50 11.09 1.58
CA HIS A 23 -0.43 11.31 2.67
C HIS A 23 0.25 11.30 4.04
N THR A 24 1.21 10.39 4.26
CA THR A 24 2.08 10.36 5.45
C THR A 24 2.85 11.68 5.60
N ALA A 25 3.47 12.18 4.53
CA ALA A 25 4.18 13.45 4.53
C ALA A 25 3.25 14.66 4.76
N SER A 26 1.98 14.55 4.34
CA SER A 26 0.97 15.60 4.51
C SER A 26 0.22 15.55 5.85
N GLY A 27 0.61 14.66 6.77
CA GLY A 27 -0.09 14.45 8.05
C GLY A 27 -1.50 13.85 7.91
N GLN A 28 -1.82 13.26 6.75
CA GLN A 28 -3.12 12.65 6.46
C GLN A 28 -3.08 11.14 6.71
N TRP A 29 -2.71 10.76 7.92
CA TRP A 29 -2.36 9.38 8.28
C TRP A 29 -3.52 8.40 8.11
N GLY A 30 -4.76 8.83 8.34
CA GLY A 30 -5.96 8.01 8.07
C GLY A 30 -6.13 7.66 6.58
N LYS A 31 -5.75 8.56 5.67
CA LYS A 31 -5.76 8.27 4.21
C LYS A 31 -4.56 7.43 3.82
N ALA A 32 -3.40 7.66 4.43
CA ALA A 32 -2.21 6.83 4.23
C ALA A 32 -2.49 5.37 4.62
N ALA A 33 -3.09 5.13 5.78
CA ALA A 33 -3.47 3.80 6.25
C ALA A 33 -4.46 3.09 5.31
N LYS A 34 -5.49 3.79 4.83
CA LYS A 34 -6.45 3.24 3.86
C LYS A 34 -5.77 2.82 2.55
N ASN A 35 -4.88 3.65 2.02
CA ASN A 35 -4.17 3.35 0.77
C ASN A 35 -3.21 2.18 0.94
N ALA A 36 -2.51 2.12 2.08
CA ALA A 36 -1.59 1.04 2.36
C ALA A 36 -2.29 -0.31 2.56
N LEU A 37 -3.44 -0.35 3.25
CA LEU A 37 -4.29 -1.55 3.35
C LEU A 37 -4.77 -2.05 1.98
N LYS A 38 -5.12 -1.12 1.09
CA LYS A 38 -5.50 -1.44 -0.28
C LYS A 38 -4.32 -2.04 -1.05
N ALA A 39 -3.13 -1.45 -0.93
CA ALA A 39 -1.92 -1.94 -1.56
C ALA A 39 -1.57 -3.37 -1.10
N VAL A 40 -1.68 -3.66 0.20
CA VAL A 40 -1.46 -5.01 0.75
C VAL A 40 -2.46 -6.02 0.17
N THR A 41 -3.71 -5.60 -0.02
CA THR A 41 -4.76 -6.44 -0.61
C THR A 41 -4.45 -6.79 -2.07
N VAL A 42 -4.01 -5.80 -2.86
CA VAL A 42 -3.62 -5.98 -4.27
C VAL A 42 -2.34 -6.82 -4.37
N ALA A 43 -1.34 -6.57 -3.53
CA ALA A 43 -0.11 -7.37 -3.48
C ALA A 43 -0.38 -8.84 -3.10
N ARG A 44 -1.35 -9.10 -2.23
CA ARG A 44 -1.82 -10.46 -1.94
C ARG A 44 -2.48 -11.12 -3.15
N GLN A 45 -3.23 -10.37 -3.96
CA GLN A 45 -3.83 -10.89 -5.20
C GLN A 45 -2.80 -11.17 -6.29
N LEU A 46 -1.71 -10.40 -6.35
CA LEU A 46 -0.60 -10.61 -7.28
C LEU A 46 0.19 -11.90 -6.99
N GLY A 47 0.15 -12.40 -5.75
CA GLY A 47 0.85 -13.63 -5.35
C GLY A 47 2.38 -13.51 -5.34
N ASN A 48 2.92 -12.31 -5.58
CA ASN A 48 4.37 -12.06 -5.60
C ASN A 48 4.88 -11.62 -4.21
N PRO A 49 5.70 -12.43 -3.52
CA PRO A 49 6.12 -12.16 -2.15
C PRO A 49 7.03 -10.93 -1.99
N GLU A 50 7.79 -10.54 -3.03
CA GLU A 50 8.66 -9.34 -2.97
C GLU A 50 7.83 -8.05 -2.94
N GLU A 51 6.83 -7.96 -3.81
CA GLU A 51 5.88 -6.84 -3.86
C GLU A 51 5.03 -6.77 -2.58
N GLN A 52 4.70 -7.92 -1.99
CA GLN A 52 4.03 -7.97 -0.69
C GLN A 52 4.90 -7.39 0.43
N CYS A 53 6.18 -7.74 0.48
CA CYS A 53 7.09 -7.28 1.53
C CYS A 53 7.30 -5.76 1.49
N GLY A 54 7.59 -5.20 0.31
CA GLY A 54 7.77 -3.75 0.13
C GLY A 54 6.51 -2.95 0.47
N THR A 55 5.34 -3.52 0.20
CA THR A 55 4.05 -2.90 0.49
C THR A 55 3.69 -2.98 1.97
N LEU A 56 3.97 -4.10 2.62
CA LEU A 56 3.74 -4.30 4.06
C LEU A 56 4.57 -3.34 4.91
N VAL A 57 5.85 -3.12 4.57
CA VAL A 57 6.72 -2.19 5.30
C VAL A 57 6.13 -0.77 5.31
N LEU A 58 5.68 -0.29 4.15
CA LEU A 58 5.03 1.02 4.03
C LEU A 58 3.71 1.11 4.80
N ALA A 59 2.92 0.02 4.81
CA ALA A 59 1.69 -0.04 5.58
C ALA A 59 1.95 0.00 7.09
N VAL A 60 2.96 -0.72 7.57
CA VAL A 60 3.36 -0.70 8.99
C VAL A 60 3.82 0.70 9.39
N SER A 61 4.63 1.38 8.58
CA SER A 61 5.05 2.76 8.88
C SER A 61 3.88 3.75 8.91
N ALA A 62 2.95 3.65 7.97
CA ALA A 62 1.77 4.52 7.93
C ALA A 62 0.83 4.26 9.11
N LEU A 63 0.60 3.00 9.47
CA LEU A 63 -0.24 2.62 10.61
C LEU A 63 0.43 2.98 11.96
N ALA A 64 1.73 2.77 12.09
CA ALA A 64 2.49 3.18 13.27
C ALA A 64 2.43 4.70 13.48
N ALA A 65 2.39 5.47 12.40
CA ALA A 65 2.22 6.91 12.47
C ALA A 65 0.83 7.31 12.96
N VAL A 66 -0.24 6.63 12.51
CA VAL A 66 -1.63 6.83 13.03
C VAL A 66 -1.73 6.55 14.53
N ILE A 67 -1.01 5.54 15.04
CA ILE A 67 -1.10 5.14 16.46
C ILE A 67 -0.30 6.08 17.38
N ARG A 68 0.66 6.83 16.83
CA ARG A 68 1.50 7.78 17.59
C ARG A 68 0.87 9.16 17.79
N GLU A 69 -0.30 9.41 17.20
CA GLU A 69 -1.08 10.65 17.33
C GLU A 69 -2.03 10.59 18.52
#